data_AF-A0A7G2ILM3-F1
#
_entry.id   AF-A0A7G2ILM3-F1
#
_cell.length_a   1.000
_cell.length_b   1.000
_cell.length_c   1.000
_cell.angle_alpha   90.00
_cell.angle_beta   90.00
_cell.angle_gamma   90.00
#
_symmetry.space_group_name_H-M   'P 1'
#
loop_
_entity.id
_entity.type
_entity.pdbx_description
1 polymer ?
#
loop_
_entity_poly.entity_id
_entity_poly.type
_entity_poly.pdbx_seq_one_letter_code
_entity_poly.pdbx_strand_id
1 'polypeptide(L)'
;MFGNLDKLYRTVTRTNGPLVLHFHVLHSYWLNLEEVVSFCQKVKAHKPDITFVWTLHDHWSVTGRCAFTDGCEGWKTGCLQCPTLSNYPPVKIDKAHQQLPGKRQMFRAMLALGCQFISPSQHVADAFNSLYGAGRCRIINNGIDVATETILAELPAMPEESGRPKIAVVAHDLRYDGKTSQQLVRAITALGDKIELHTFGKFFAICGR
;
A
#
# COMPACT_ATOMS: atom_id res chain seq x y z
N MET A 1 10.07 18.53 0.02
CA MET A 1 10.64 18.48 1.39
C MET A 1 10.92 17.01 1.71
N PHE A 2 12.01 16.44 1.16
CA PHE A 2 12.55 15.17 1.68
C PHE A 2 13.45 15.53 2.84
N GLY A 3 13.23 14.89 3.98
CA GLY A 3 14.00 15.13 5.20
C GLY A 3 15.50 15.06 4.90
N ASN A 4 16.28 15.84 5.62
CA ASN A 4 17.72 15.94 5.45
C ASN A 4 18.38 14.57 5.68
N LEU A 5 18.60 13.80 4.60
CA LEU A 5 19.21 12.46 4.64
C LEU A 5 20.61 12.51 5.24
N ASP A 6 21.33 13.63 5.13
CA ASP A 6 22.64 13.81 5.78
C ASP A 6 22.51 13.88 7.30
N LYS A 7 21.48 14.56 7.81
CA LYS A 7 21.17 14.58 9.25
C LYS A 7 20.79 13.18 9.72
N LEU A 8 19.93 12.48 8.98
CA LEU A 8 19.57 11.10 9.31
C LEU A 8 20.78 10.17 9.29
N TYR A 9 21.67 10.30 8.29
CA TYR A 9 22.91 9.54 8.18
C TYR A 9 23.79 9.72 9.42
N ARG A 10 23.98 10.97 9.86
CA ARG A 10 24.75 11.28 11.07
C ARG A 10 24.09 10.71 12.33
N THR A 11 22.76 10.76 12.44
CA THR A 11 22.05 10.15 13.56
C THR A 11 22.27 8.64 13.57
N VAL A 12 22.02 7.97 12.45
CA VAL A 12 22.12 6.51 12.31
C VAL A 12 23.53 6.00 12.59
N THR A 13 24.56 6.65 12.04
CA THR A 13 25.96 6.21 12.20
C THR A 13 26.52 6.47 13.58
N ARG A 14 25.92 7.38 14.37
CA ARG A 14 26.34 7.69 15.75
C ARG A 14 25.54 6.92 16.81
N THR A 15 24.41 6.31 16.45
CA THR A 15 23.64 5.49 17.38
C THR A 15 24.40 4.21 17.70
N ASN A 16 24.70 4.00 18.99
CA ASN A 16 25.35 2.81 19.47
C ASN A 16 24.40 1.60 19.46
N GLY A 17 24.96 0.42 19.21
CA GLY A 17 24.23 -0.85 19.22
C GLY A 17 23.45 -1.14 17.93
N PRO A 18 22.71 -2.27 17.91
CA PRO A 18 21.92 -2.67 16.74
C PRO A 18 20.81 -1.67 16.44
N LEU A 19 20.61 -1.37 15.16
CA LEU A 19 19.59 -0.42 14.70
C LEU A 19 18.79 -1.02 13.54
N VAL A 20 17.48 -0.77 13.55
CA VAL A 20 16.57 -1.09 12.45
C VAL A 20 16.08 0.20 11.81
N LEU A 21 16.24 0.32 10.48
CA LEU A 21 15.55 1.32 9.69
C LEU A 21 14.37 0.67 8.99
N HIS A 22 13.16 1.10 9.36
CA HIS A 22 11.91 0.54 8.88
C HIS A 22 11.19 1.54 7.98
N PHE A 23 11.13 1.24 6.70
CA PHE A 23 10.47 2.04 5.68
C PHE A 23 9.00 1.64 5.53
N HIS A 24 8.11 2.63 5.55
CA HIS A 24 6.69 2.46 5.33
C HIS A 24 6.25 3.40 4.20
N VAL A 25 5.52 2.85 3.23
CA VAL A 25 4.83 3.64 2.19
C VAL A 25 5.76 4.63 1.46
N LEU A 26 6.97 4.16 1.09
CA LEU A 26 7.90 4.91 0.26
C LEU A 26 7.57 4.70 -1.22
N HIS A 27 6.65 5.51 -1.76
CA HIS A 27 6.30 5.51 -3.19
C HIS A 27 5.86 6.92 -3.66
N SER A 28 5.54 7.04 -4.97
CA SER A 28 5.06 8.28 -5.64
C SER A 28 6.11 9.38 -5.86
N TYR A 29 5.67 10.57 -6.29
CA TYR A 29 6.50 11.73 -6.70
C TYR A 29 7.34 12.33 -5.58
N TRP A 30 7.02 11.95 -4.36
CA TRP A 30 7.74 12.33 -3.16
C TRP A 30 8.78 11.25 -2.87
N LEU A 31 9.54 10.75 -3.84
CA LEU A 31 10.63 9.83 -3.51
C LEU A 31 11.63 9.84 -4.64
N ASN A 32 12.85 10.26 -4.34
CA ASN A 32 13.97 9.88 -5.16
C ASN A 32 14.47 8.51 -4.68
N LEU A 33 14.00 7.45 -5.33
CA LEU A 33 14.35 6.07 -4.96
C LEU A 33 15.86 5.82 -5.04
N GLU A 34 16.54 6.44 -6.01
CA GLU A 34 17.99 6.32 -6.17
C GLU A 34 18.74 6.95 -4.99
N GLU A 35 18.30 8.11 -4.50
CA GLU A 35 18.86 8.74 -3.29
C GLU A 35 18.64 7.87 -2.05
N VAL A 36 17.47 7.24 -1.92
CA VAL A 36 17.18 6.33 -0.79
C VAL A 36 18.08 5.11 -0.82
N VAL A 37 18.26 4.49 -1.99
CA VAL A 37 19.17 3.34 -2.14
C VAL A 37 20.61 3.76 -1.87
N SER A 38 21.05 4.89 -2.43
CA SER A 38 22.39 5.45 -2.19
C SER A 38 22.64 5.74 -0.72
N PHE A 39 21.64 6.27 -0.01
CA PHE A 39 21.68 6.47 1.43
C PHE A 39 21.84 5.12 2.17
N CYS A 40 21.03 4.12 1.83
CA CYS A 40 21.12 2.80 2.46
C CYS A 40 22.48 2.13 2.22
N GLN A 41 23.05 2.27 1.03
CA GLN A 41 24.39 1.79 0.71
C GLN A 41 25.45 2.45 1.59
N LYS A 42 25.44 3.79 1.69
CA LYS A 42 26.37 4.54 2.55
C LYS A 42 26.24 4.13 4.02
N VAL A 43 25.01 4.01 4.51
CA VAL A 43 24.73 3.59 5.88
C VAL A 43 25.23 2.17 6.14
N LYS A 44 24.95 1.22 5.24
CA LYS A 44 25.39 -0.18 5.38
C LYS A 44 26.91 -0.31 5.37
N ALA A 45 27.59 0.50 4.56
CA ALA A 45 29.06 0.53 4.52
C ALA A 45 29.68 1.05 5.84
N HIS A 46 29.06 2.06 6.47
CA HIS A 46 29.53 2.61 7.74
C HIS A 46 29.14 1.73 8.93
N LYS A 47 27.92 1.18 8.91
CA LYS A 47 27.30 0.43 10.01
C LYS A 47 26.81 -0.93 9.49
N PRO A 48 27.70 -1.93 9.35
CA PRO A 48 27.37 -3.23 8.75
C PRO A 48 26.31 -4.02 9.51
N ASP A 49 26.14 -3.78 10.81
CA ASP A 49 25.15 -4.41 11.69
C ASP A 49 23.74 -3.82 11.54
N ILE A 50 23.55 -2.79 10.73
CA ILE A 50 22.23 -2.21 10.50
C ILE A 50 21.30 -3.20 9.77
N THR A 51 20.04 -3.22 10.20
CA THR A 51 18.96 -3.97 9.55
C THR A 51 18.03 -3.02 8.82
N PHE A 52 17.75 -3.32 7.56
CA PHE A 52 16.71 -2.62 6.80
C PHE A 52 15.46 -3.48 6.72
N VAL A 53 14.31 -2.87 7.00
CA VAL A 53 12.99 -3.47 6.81
C VAL A 53 12.16 -2.53 5.94
N TRP A 54 11.42 -3.07 4.98
CA TRP A 54 10.54 -2.27 4.14
C TRP A 54 9.17 -2.92 4.03
N THR A 55 8.15 -2.27 4.58
CA THR A 55 6.75 -2.66 4.41
C THR A 55 6.20 -2.16 3.08
N LEU A 56 5.75 -3.09 2.25
CA LEU A 56 5.07 -2.85 1.00
C LEU A 56 3.56 -2.86 1.23
N HIS A 57 2.94 -1.68 1.22
CA HIS A 57 1.49 -1.54 1.40
C HIS A 57 0.69 -1.66 0.10
N ASP A 58 1.38 -1.65 -1.04
CA ASP A 58 0.80 -1.52 -2.36
C ASP A 58 1.74 -2.07 -3.45
N HIS A 59 1.27 -2.07 -4.70
CA HIS A 59 1.94 -2.67 -5.85
C HIS A 59 2.98 -1.75 -6.53
N TRP A 60 3.28 -0.56 -6.00
CA TRP A 60 4.21 0.38 -6.63
C TRP A 60 5.62 -0.20 -6.83
N SER A 61 6.02 -1.13 -5.95
CA SER A 61 7.31 -1.84 -6.00
C SER A 61 7.46 -2.77 -7.21
N VAL A 62 6.34 -3.19 -7.83
CA VAL A 62 6.32 -4.13 -8.95
C VAL A 62 5.88 -3.47 -10.26
N THR A 63 5.09 -2.39 -10.17
CA THR A 63 4.60 -1.64 -11.33
C THR A 63 5.50 -0.46 -11.70
N GLY A 64 5.35 0.07 -12.91
CA GLY A 64 6.06 1.27 -13.34
C GLY A 64 5.70 2.52 -12.52
N ARG A 65 4.45 2.61 -12.04
CA ARG A 65 3.99 3.76 -11.24
C ARG A 65 2.83 3.49 -10.28
N CYS A 66 1.95 2.52 -10.58
CA CYS A 66 0.65 2.39 -9.92
C CYS A 66 0.78 1.74 -8.53
N ALA A 67 0.12 2.32 -7.52
CA ALA A 67 -0.04 1.68 -6.22
C ALA A 67 -1.03 0.50 -6.28
N PHE A 68 -2.02 0.58 -7.16
CA PHE A 68 -3.00 -0.48 -7.38
C PHE A 68 -2.92 -0.97 -8.81
N THR A 69 -3.02 -2.28 -9.03
CA THR A 69 -3.01 -2.84 -10.38
C THR A 69 -4.33 -2.61 -11.10
N ASP A 70 -5.45 -2.63 -10.36
CA ASP A 70 -6.80 -2.48 -10.91
C ASP A 70 -7.07 -3.48 -12.06
N GLY A 71 -6.64 -4.73 -11.85
CA GLY A 71 -6.69 -5.80 -12.86
C GLY A 71 -5.64 -5.72 -13.98
N CYS A 72 -4.81 -4.67 -14.02
CA CYS A 72 -3.75 -4.55 -15.01
C CYS A 72 -2.58 -5.50 -14.69
N GLU A 73 -2.25 -6.38 -15.65
CA GLU A 73 -1.13 -7.31 -15.59
C GLU A 73 0.11 -6.84 -16.37
N GLY A 74 0.03 -5.66 -17.00
CA GLY A 74 1.11 -5.12 -17.84
C GLY A 74 2.44 -4.94 -17.10
N TRP A 75 2.42 -4.83 -15.77
CA TRP A 75 3.64 -4.80 -14.96
C TRP A 75 4.49 -6.07 -15.11
N LYS A 76 3.89 -7.24 -15.36
CA LYS A 76 4.64 -8.48 -15.61
C LYS A 76 5.53 -8.37 -16.85
N THR A 77 5.03 -7.71 -17.89
CA THR A 77 5.69 -7.56 -19.20
C THR A 77 6.39 -6.22 -19.39
N GLY A 78 6.50 -5.39 -18.34
CA GLY A 78 7.30 -4.17 -18.37
C GLY A 78 6.52 -2.86 -18.49
N CYS A 79 5.21 -2.84 -18.21
CA CYS A 79 4.36 -1.65 -18.27
C CYS A 79 4.42 -0.90 -19.61
N LEU A 80 4.41 -1.62 -20.74
CA LEU A 80 4.63 -1.07 -22.10
C LEU A 80 3.74 0.14 -22.42
N GLN A 81 2.44 0.03 -22.15
CA GLN A 81 1.47 1.12 -22.30
C GLN A 81 0.51 1.09 -21.12
N CYS A 82 0.45 2.18 -20.36
CA CYS A 82 -0.40 2.26 -19.19
C CYS A 82 -1.86 2.52 -19.58
N PRO A 83 -2.80 1.63 -19.24
CA PRO A 83 -4.20 1.81 -19.61
C PRO A 83 -4.90 2.92 -18.81
N THR A 84 -4.34 3.35 -17.67
CA THR A 84 -5.08 4.15 -16.67
C THR A 84 -4.27 5.28 -16.06
N LEU A 85 -3.89 6.32 -16.81
CA LEU A 85 -3.05 7.44 -16.29
C LEU A 85 -3.62 8.18 -15.07
N SER A 86 -4.94 8.10 -14.84
CA SER A 86 -5.64 8.62 -13.66
C SER A 86 -5.47 7.77 -12.40
N ASN A 87 -5.10 6.50 -12.52
CA ASN A 87 -4.90 5.61 -11.39
C ASN A 87 -3.80 6.15 -10.47
N TYR A 88 -3.91 5.94 -9.16
CA TYR A 88 -3.01 6.55 -8.19
C TYR A 88 -1.60 5.93 -8.27
N PRO A 89 -0.54 6.76 -8.30
CA PRO A 89 -0.55 8.22 -8.37
C PRO A 89 -0.79 8.71 -9.81
N PRO A 90 -1.66 9.72 -10.03
CA PRO A 90 -2.10 10.14 -11.36
C PRO A 90 -0.99 10.90 -12.10
N VAL A 91 -0.80 10.62 -13.39
CA VAL A 91 0.21 11.25 -14.26
C VAL A 91 -0.43 11.90 -15.49
N LYS A 92 0.21 12.94 -16.03
CA LYS A 92 -0.18 13.53 -17.32
C LYS A 92 0.51 12.86 -18.52
N ILE A 93 1.68 12.26 -18.28
CA ILE A 93 2.53 11.64 -19.31
C ILE A 93 2.86 10.23 -18.85
N ASP A 94 2.66 9.25 -19.73
CA ASP A 94 3.06 7.88 -19.44
C ASP A 94 4.59 7.72 -19.55
N LYS A 95 5.20 7.39 -18.41
CA LYS A 95 6.61 6.99 -18.33
C LYS A 95 6.78 5.65 -17.61
N ALA A 96 5.69 4.90 -17.43
CA ALA A 96 5.69 3.68 -16.62
C ALA A 96 6.67 2.64 -17.17
N HIS A 97 6.68 2.43 -18.50
CA HIS A 97 7.62 1.54 -19.17
C HIS A 97 9.08 1.97 -18.94
N GLN A 98 9.36 3.25 -19.16
CA GLN A 98 10.72 3.81 -19.13
C GLN A 98 11.33 3.75 -17.73
N GLN A 99 10.54 3.97 -16.69
CA GLN A 99 11.03 4.04 -15.30
C GLN A 99 11.12 2.67 -14.61
N LEU A 100 10.37 1.67 -15.10
CA LEU A 100 10.27 0.38 -14.43
C LEU A 100 11.60 -0.38 -14.33
N PRO A 101 12.47 -0.44 -15.36
CA PRO A 101 13.76 -1.13 -15.25
C PRO A 101 14.64 -0.56 -14.13
N GLY A 102 14.78 0.77 -14.07
CA GLY A 102 15.54 1.45 -13.01
C GLY A 102 14.95 1.19 -11.63
N LYS A 103 13.62 1.25 -11.49
CA LYS A 103 12.95 0.92 -10.23
C LYS A 103 13.25 -0.51 -9.78
N ARG A 104 13.14 -1.49 -10.69
CA ARG A 104 13.46 -2.90 -10.40
C ARG A 104 14.91 -3.08 -9.98
N GLN A 105 15.84 -2.37 -10.62
CA GLN A 105 17.25 -2.38 -10.23
C GLN A 105 17.44 -1.87 -8.80
N MET A 106 16.75 -0.81 -8.40
CA MET A 106 16.80 -0.27 -7.05
C MET A 106 16.26 -1.24 -5.99
N PHE A 107 15.16 -1.94 -6.26
CA PHE A 107 14.66 -2.99 -5.36
C PHE A 107 15.64 -4.18 -5.27
N ARG A 108 16.28 -4.57 -6.38
CA ARG A 108 17.35 -5.59 -6.36
C ARG A 108 18.57 -5.13 -5.55
N ALA A 109 18.94 -3.86 -5.64
CA ALA A 109 20.03 -3.31 -4.83
C ALA A 109 19.70 -3.36 -3.33
N MET A 110 18.46 -3.03 -2.93
CA MET A 110 18.02 -3.17 -1.54
C MET A 110 18.03 -4.63 -1.07
N LEU A 111 17.61 -5.58 -1.91
CA LEU A 111 17.73 -7.01 -1.62
C LEU A 111 19.20 -7.43 -1.42
N ALA A 112 20.12 -6.92 -2.25
CA ALA A 112 21.55 -7.19 -2.12
C ALA A 112 22.16 -6.59 -0.84
N LEU A 113 21.59 -5.49 -0.31
CA LEU A 113 21.95 -4.94 1.00
C LEU A 113 21.39 -5.73 2.19
N GLY A 114 20.62 -6.79 1.94
CA GLY A 114 19.98 -7.60 2.97
C GLY A 114 18.67 -7.02 3.51
N CYS A 115 18.05 -6.07 2.79
CA CYS A 115 16.75 -5.51 3.18
C CYS A 115 15.68 -6.60 3.24
N GLN A 116 14.94 -6.63 4.35
CA GLN A 116 13.80 -7.53 4.55
C GLN A 116 12.53 -6.83 4.05
N PHE A 117 11.92 -7.37 2.99
CA PHE A 117 10.63 -6.89 2.53
C PHE A 117 9.51 -7.63 3.25
N ILE A 118 8.52 -6.88 3.70
CA ILE A 118 7.31 -7.42 4.34
C ILE A 118 6.07 -6.78 3.72
N SER A 119 4.92 -7.44 3.81
CA SER A 119 3.65 -6.86 3.38
C SER A 119 2.49 -7.35 4.25
N PRO A 120 1.50 -6.49 4.55
CA PRO A 120 0.25 -6.92 5.17
C PRO A 120 -0.73 -7.57 4.18
N SER A 121 -0.38 -7.67 2.90
CA SER A 121 -1.23 -8.22 1.86
C SER A 121 -0.55 -9.38 1.15
N GLN A 122 -1.23 -10.53 1.11
CA GLN A 122 -0.82 -11.71 0.34
C GLN A 122 -0.61 -11.35 -1.13
N HIS A 123 -1.54 -10.61 -1.75
CA HIS A 123 -1.47 -10.23 -3.15
C HIS A 123 -0.23 -9.37 -3.48
N VAL A 124 0.11 -8.43 -2.60
CA VAL A 124 1.29 -7.57 -2.77
C VAL A 124 2.57 -8.39 -2.58
N ALA A 125 2.61 -9.26 -1.57
CA ALA A 125 3.75 -10.15 -1.33
C ALA A 125 3.99 -11.09 -2.52
N ASP A 126 2.95 -11.70 -3.07
CA ASP A 126 3.03 -12.62 -4.20
C ASP A 126 3.50 -11.92 -5.47
N ALA A 127 2.96 -10.74 -5.77
CA ALA A 127 3.41 -9.95 -6.91
C ALA A 127 4.90 -9.62 -6.79
N PHE A 128 5.36 -9.20 -5.61
CA PHE A 128 6.78 -8.93 -5.36
C PHE A 128 7.63 -10.19 -5.53
N ASN A 129 7.21 -11.30 -4.92
CA ASN A 129 7.91 -12.59 -5.00
C ASN A 129 8.00 -13.12 -6.43
N SER A 130 6.97 -12.90 -7.26
CA SER A 130 7.00 -13.31 -8.67
C SER A 130 8.09 -12.60 -9.49
N LEU A 131 8.49 -11.39 -9.12
CA LEU A 131 9.50 -10.61 -9.85
C LEU A 131 10.91 -10.75 -9.27
N TYR A 132 11.00 -10.87 -7.94
CA TYR A 132 12.27 -10.79 -7.22
C TYR A 132 12.71 -12.13 -6.62
N GLY A 133 11.86 -13.16 -6.67
CA GLY A 133 12.12 -14.52 -6.20
C GLY A 133 11.23 -14.92 -5.03
N ALA A 134 10.94 -16.22 -4.92
CA ALA A 134 10.13 -16.76 -3.84
C ALA A 134 10.73 -16.42 -2.46
N GLY A 135 9.87 -16.03 -1.51
CA GLY A 135 10.25 -15.73 -0.13
C GLY A 135 11.00 -14.41 0.09
N ARG A 136 11.12 -13.55 -0.93
CA ARG A 136 11.78 -12.23 -0.80
C ARG A 136 10.93 -11.20 -0.06
N CYS A 137 9.61 -11.33 -0.13
CA CYS A 137 8.65 -10.58 0.67
C CYS A 137 7.88 -11.54 1.57
N ARG A 138 7.90 -11.28 2.88
CA ARG A 138 7.17 -12.04 3.90
C ARG A 138 5.85 -11.38 4.25
N ILE A 139 4.89 -12.16 4.71
CA ILE A 139 3.58 -11.63 5.07
C ILE A 139 3.53 -11.38 6.56
N ILE A 140 3.19 -10.14 6.94
CA ILE A 140 2.94 -9.71 8.31
C ILE A 140 1.67 -8.87 8.27
N ASN A 141 0.55 -9.47 8.64
CA ASN A 141 -0.76 -8.82 8.61
C ASN A 141 -0.79 -7.62 9.56
N ASN A 142 -1.59 -6.61 9.21
CA ASN A 142 -1.85 -5.51 10.14
C ASN A 142 -2.59 -6.02 11.37
N GLY A 143 -2.23 -5.50 12.55
CA GLY A 143 -2.98 -5.71 13.78
C GLY A 143 -4.12 -4.71 13.93
N ILE A 144 -5.12 -5.07 14.75
CA ILE A 144 -6.11 -4.14 15.29
C ILE A 144 -5.63 -3.74 16.69
N ASP A 145 -5.81 -2.47 17.06
CA ASP A 145 -5.40 -1.98 18.37
C ASP A 145 -6.29 -2.58 19.48
N VAL A 146 -5.67 -3.09 20.54
CA VAL A 146 -6.35 -3.72 21.68
C VAL A 146 -7.28 -2.71 22.40
N ALA A 147 -6.93 -1.41 22.38
CA ALA A 147 -7.83 -0.39 22.89
C ALA A 147 -9.12 -0.31 22.06
N THR A 148 -9.02 -0.50 20.74
CA THR A 148 -10.21 -0.61 19.87
C THR A 148 -11.00 -1.88 20.19
N GLU A 149 -10.34 -3.01 20.43
CA GLU A 149 -11.03 -4.25 20.83
C GLU A 149 -11.77 -4.10 22.17
N THR A 150 -11.20 -3.35 23.11
CA THR A 150 -11.83 -3.07 24.42
C THR A 150 -13.10 -2.24 24.25
N ILE A 151 -13.04 -1.18 23.43
CA ILE A 151 -14.20 -0.38 23.08
C ILE A 151 -15.28 -1.25 22.42
N LEU A 152 -14.89 -2.13 21.49
CA LEU A 152 -15.82 -3.06 20.83
C LEU A 152 -16.49 -4.03 21.81
N ALA A 153 -15.77 -4.48 22.85
CA ALA A 153 -16.30 -5.38 23.87
C ALA A 153 -17.27 -4.68 24.84
N GLU A 154 -17.12 -3.38 25.05
CA GLU A 154 -18.01 -2.56 25.88
C GLU A 154 -19.26 -2.08 25.13
N LEU A 155 -19.30 -2.23 23.80
CA LEU A 155 -20.50 -1.89 23.04
C LEU A 155 -21.66 -2.77 23.49
N PRO A 156 -22.83 -2.17 23.85
CA PRO A 156 -23.97 -2.94 24.26
C PRO A 156 -24.37 -3.89 23.12
N ALA A 157 -24.63 -5.14 23.45
CA ALA A 157 -25.21 -6.08 22.51
C ALA A 157 -26.52 -5.48 21.99
N MET A 158 -26.53 -5.12 20.71
CA MET A 158 -27.76 -4.69 20.05
C MET A 158 -28.73 -5.88 20.11
N PRO A 159 -29.97 -5.69 20.57
CA PRO A 159 -30.98 -6.74 20.50
C PRO A 159 -31.03 -7.29 19.08
N GLU A 160 -31.19 -8.61 18.91
CA GLU A 160 -31.56 -9.16 17.61
C GLU A 160 -32.91 -8.56 17.21
N GLU A 161 -32.89 -7.49 16.43
CA GLU A 161 -34.10 -6.96 15.84
C GLU A 161 -34.56 -7.93 14.76
N SER A 162 -35.72 -8.55 15.00
CA SER A 162 -36.51 -9.17 13.94
C SER A 162 -36.85 -8.08 12.92
N GLY A 163 -36.11 -8.05 11.81
CA GLY A 163 -36.16 -6.95 10.86
C GLY A 163 -35.38 -7.22 9.57
N ARG A 164 -35.29 -6.18 8.75
CA ARG A 164 -34.56 -6.21 7.47
C ARG A 164 -33.05 -6.35 7.73
N PRO A 165 -32.29 -7.13 6.96
CA PRO A 165 -30.85 -7.20 7.09
C PRO A 165 -30.21 -5.80 6.99
N LYS A 166 -29.37 -5.44 7.97
CA LYS A 166 -28.62 -4.18 8.00
C LYS A 166 -27.25 -4.37 7.38
N ILE A 167 -26.90 -3.53 6.40
CA ILE A 167 -25.63 -3.59 5.68
C ILE A 167 -24.89 -2.27 5.89
N ALA A 168 -23.64 -2.33 6.35
CA ALA A 168 -22.77 -1.16 6.46
C ALA A 168 -21.69 -1.18 5.37
N VAL A 169 -21.57 -0.08 4.61
CA VAL A 169 -20.48 0.13 3.66
C VAL A 169 -19.60 1.26 4.16
N VAL A 170 -18.35 0.95 4.53
CA VAL A 170 -17.41 1.90 5.11
C VAL A 170 -16.26 2.13 4.13
N ALA A 171 -16.16 3.34 3.57
CA ALA A 171 -15.06 3.72 2.69
C ALA A 171 -14.87 5.24 2.66
N HIS A 172 -13.63 5.72 2.55
CA HIS A 172 -13.38 7.17 2.50
C HIS A 172 -14.09 7.89 1.33
N ASP A 173 -14.14 7.28 0.13
CA ASP A 173 -14.92 7.74 -1.02
C ASP A 173 -15.51 6.53 -1.75
N LEU A 174 -16.84 6.43 -1.80
CA LEU A 174 -17.58 5.30 -2.35
C LEU A 174 -17.55 5.25 -3.90
N ARG A 175 -17.07 6.31 -4.55
CA ARG A 175 -16.93 6.37 -6.02
C ARG A 175 -15.55 5.95 -6.48
N TYR A 176 -14.61 5.75 -5.55
CA TYR A 176 -13.27 5.35 -5.91
C TYR A 176 -13.26 3.84 -6.19
N ASP A 177 -13.27 3.48 -7.47
CA ASP A 177 -13.34 2.09 -7.95
C ASP A 177 -12.22 1.20 -7.38
N GLY A 178 -11.07 1.80 -7.03
CA GLY A 178 -9.96 1.09 -6.39
C GLY A 178 -10.13 0.76 -4.90
N LYS A 179 -11.19 1.25 -4.23
CA LYS A 179 -11.51 0.93 -2.82
C LYS A 179 -12.90 0.35 -2.63
N THR A 180 -13.81 0.58 -3.57
CA THR A 180 -15.19 0.12 -3.50
C THR A 180 -15.69 -0.30 -4.87
N SER A 181 -16.31 -1.47 -4.97
CA SER A 181 -16.98 -1.89 -6.20
C SER A 181 -18.30 -1.11 -6.35
N GLN A 182 -18.32 -0.12 -7.25
CA GLN A 182 -19.55 0.62 -7.54
C GLN A 182 -20.68 -0.27 -8.01
N GLN A 183 -20.37 -1.33 -8.77
CA GLN A 183 -21.37 -2.30 -9.22
C GLN A 183 -22.01 -3.02 -8.03
N LEU A 184 -21.20 -3.46 -7.07
CA LEU A 184 -21.70 -4.10 -5.86
C LEU A 184 -22.53 -3.13 -5.01
N VAL A 185 -22.05 -1.90 -4.81
CA VAL A 185 -22.80 -0.88 -4.08
C VAL A 185 -24.15 -0.62 -4.74
N ARG A 186 -24.20 -0.47 -6.08
CA ARG A 186 -25.47 -0.29 -6.82
C ARG A 186 -26.37 -1.51 -6.71
N ALA A 187 -25.82 -2.73 -6.80
CA ALA A 187 -26.58 -3.97 -6.65
C ALA A 187 -27.19 -4.10 -5.25
N ILE A 188 -26.45 -3.73 -4.21
CA ILE A 188 -26.94 -3.69 -2.82
C ILE A 188 -28.03 -2.64 -2.68
N THR A 189 -27.82 -1.41 -3.19
CA THR A 189 -28.84 -0.36 -3.13
C THR A 189 -30.13 -0.75 -3.87
N ALA A 190 -30.02 -1.49 -4.98
CA ALA A 190 -31.16 -1.97 -5.76
C ALA A 190 -32.04 -3.00 -5.00
N LEU A 191 -31.56 -3.55 -3.88
CA LEU A 191 -32.38 -4.39 -3.00
C LEU A 191 -33.48 -3.60 -2.30
N GLY A 192 -33.37 -2.27 -2.23
CA GLY A 192 -34.40 -1.35 -1.75
C GLY A 192 -34.89 -1.73 -0.35
N ASP A 193 -36.22 -1.82 -0.20
CA ASP A 193 -36.87 -2.05 1.09
C ASP A 193 -36.61 -3.44 1.69
N LYS A 194 -35.89 -4.33 1.01
CA LYS A 194 -35.48 -5.64 1.54
C LYS A 194 -34.35 -5.55 2.55
N ILE A 195 -33.61 -4.45 2.58
CA ILE A 195 -32.46 -4.23 3.47
C ILE A 195 -32.54 -2.84 4.13
N GLU A 196 -31.69 -2.63 5.13
CA GLU A 196 -31.34 -1.30 5.63
C GLU A 196 -29.87 -1.04 5.32
N LEU A 197 -29.58 0.00 4.53
CA LEU A 197 -28.22 0.30 4.06
C LEU A 197 -27.67 1.53 4.79
N HIS A 198 -26.59 1.34 5.55
CA HIS A 198 -25.80 2.40 6.17
C HIS A 198 -24.51 2.60 5.38
N THR A 199 -24.16 3.85 5.10
CA THR A 199 -22.90 4.16 4.40
C THR A 199 -22.10 5.18 5.20
N PHE A 200 -20.79 4.97 5.28
CA PHE A 200 -19.86 5.80 6.03
C PHE A 200 -18.73 6.23 5.09
N GLY A 201 -18.67 7.51 4.73
CA GLY A 201 -17.75 8.00 3.70
C GLY A 201 -18.18 9.30 3.03
N LYS A 202 -17.35 9.79 2.09
CA LYS A 202 -17.72 10.92 1.21
C LYS A 202 -18.49 10.43 -0.03
N PHE A 203 -19.38 11.31 -0.52
CA PHE A 203 -20.17 11.21 -1.75
C PHE A 203 -21.09 9.99 -1.85
N PHE A 204 -22.34 10.20 -1.47
CA PHE A 204 -23.47 9.42 -1.96
C PHE A 204 -24.19 10.25 -3.01
N ALA A 205 -24.21 9.81 -4.27
CA ALA A 205 -25.08 10.39 -5.29
C ALA A 205 -26.20 9.40 -5.59
N ILE A 206 -27.05 9.14 -4.60
CA ILE A 206 -28.45 8.79 -4.84
C ILE A 206 -29.26 9.61 -3.83
N CYS A 207 -29.38 10.91 -4.15
CA CYS A 207 -30.55 11.66 -3.71
C CYS A 207 -31.72 11.09 -4.52
N GLY A 208 -32.58 10.36 -3.83
CA GLY A 208 -33.71 9.66 -4.41
C GLY A 208 -34.90 9.71 -3.46
N ARG A 209 -35.33 10.92 -3.14
CA ARG A 209 -36.72 11.38 -3.16
C ARG A 209 -36.73 12.91 -3.17
#